data_AF-A0A970LDR1-F1
#
_entry.id   AF-A0A970LDR1-F1
#
_cell.length_a   1.000
_cell.length_b   1.000
_cell.length_c   1.000
_cell.angle_alpha   90.00
_cell.angle_beta   90.00
_cell.angle_gamma   90.00
#
_symmetry.space_group_name_H-M   'P 1'
#
loop_
_entity.id
_entity.type
_entity.pdbx_description
1 polymer ?
#
loop_
_entity_poly.entity_id
_entity_poly.type
_entity_poly.pdbx_seq_one_letter_code
_entity_poly.pdbx_strand_id
1 'polypeptide(L)'
;MKIQRLHIGDFGVLRNQTLEDIHPGIVVIGGLNRAGKSTLMQVLRYLGYGFPQSQGLPPATSKNMAEADIRLDSGDVYNISLNGHAQPVLKRVSGTGEEVISAEELYGIDAFTYRQLFTITLDELNNDYGLSGDEKRKLQSILLGAG
;
A
#
# COMPACT_ATOMS: atom_id res chain seq x y z
N MET A 1 -12.03 5.72 1.92
CA MET A 1 -11.30 4.43 2.10
C MET A 1 -10.37 4.51 3.30
N LYS A 2 -10.37 3.50 4.20
CA LYS A 2 -9.53 3.45 5.42
C LYS A 2 -9.06 2.02 5.71
N ILE A 3 -7.78 1.81 6.03
CA ILE A 3 -7.26 0.50 6.47
C ILE A 3 -7.60 0.33 7.95
N GLN A 4 -8.25 -0.77 8.30
CA GLN A 4 -8.65 -1.09 9.68
C GLN A 4 -7.71 -2.09 10.35
N ARG A 5 -7.23 -3.05 9.57
CA ARG A 5 -6.32 -4.11 9.99
C ARG A 5 -5.28 -4.32 8.91
N LEU A 6 -4.04 -4.58 9.32
CA LEU A 6 -2.95 -4.95 8.42
C LEU A 6 -2.14 -6.09 9.03
N HIS A 7 -2.17 -7.25 8.40
CA HIS A 7 -1.30 -8.37 8.68
C HIS A 7 -0.12 -8.41 7.70
N ILE A 8 1.08 -8.60 8.25
CA ILE A 8 2.35 -8.66 7.52
C ILE A 8 2.99 -10.02 7.82
N GLY A 9 3.04 -10.87 6.80
CA GLY A 9 3.52 -12.24 6.91
C GLY A 9 5.04 -12.33 6.99
N ASP A 10 5.77 -11.91 5.96
CA ASP A 10 7.22 -12.15 5.87
C ASP A 10 7.94 -11.06 5.08
N PHE A 11 8.35 -9.98 5.77
CA PHE A 11 9.04 -8.82 5.21
C PHE A 11 10.26 -8.45 6.06
N GLY A 12 11.36 -9.20 5.91
CA GLY A 12 12.60 -8.94 6.66
C GLY A 12 12.36 -8.97 8.17
N VAL A 13 12.42 -7.81 8.85
CA VAL A 13 12.20 -7.69 10.30
C VAL A 13 10.72 -7.72 10.70
N LEU A 14 9.80 -7.43 9.77
CA LEU A 14 8.36 -7.52 10.01
C LEU A 14 7.88 -8.91 9.58
N ARG A 15 7.73 -9.82 10.54
CA ARG A 15 7.27 -11.19 10.30
C ARG A 15 6.15 -11.57 11.24
N ASN A 16 5.07 -12.09 10.67
CA ASN A 16 3.87 -12.51 11.38
C ASN A 16 3.38 -11.43 12.37
N GLN A 17 3.33 -10.18 11.91
CA GLN A 17 2.89 -9.03 12.69
C GLN A 17 1.52 -8.60 12.23
N THR A 18 0.65 -8.24 13.16
CA THR A 18 -0.69 -7.72 12.84
C THR A 18 -0.90 -6.41 13.56
N LEU A 19 -1.29 -5.38 12.80
CA LEU A 19 -1.83 -4.13 13.32
C LEU A 19 -3.35 -4.27 13.27
N GLU A 20 -3.96 -4.44 14.44
CA GLU A 20 -5.41 -4.44 14.63
C GLU A 20 -5.89 -3.03 14.99
N ASP A 21 -7.19 -2.76 14.79
CA ASP A 21 -7.87 -1.54 15.24
C ASP A 21 -7.16 -0.22 14.86
N ILE A 22 -6.67 -0.14 13.62
CA ILE A 22 -5.99 1.06 13.10
C ILE A 22 -6.98 2.23 13.14
N HIS A 23 -6.66 3.24 13.95
CA HIS A 23 -7.52 4.39 14.16
C HIS A 23 -7.69 5.20 12.86
N PRO A 24 -8.90 5.70 12.53
CA PRO A 24 -9.17 6.44 11.29
C PRO A 24 -8.56 7.85 11.23
N GLY A 25 -7.77 8.23 12.23
CA GLY A 25 -7.14 9.55 12.35
C GLY A 25 -5.65 9.47 12.06
N ILE A 26 -4.87 10.34 12.71
CA ILE A 26 -3.42 10.32 12.59
C ILE A 26 -2.86 9.16 13.42
N VAL A 27 -2.13 8.26 12.77
CA VAL A 27 -1.41 7.14 13.41
C VAL A 27 0.09 7.37 13.26
N VAL A 28 0.82 7.36 14.37
CA VAL A 28 2.27 7.55 14.39
C VAL A 28 2.96 6.21 14.68
N ILE A 29 3.81 5.75 13.75
CA ILE A 29 4.60 4.53 13.91
C ILE A 29 6.02 4.89 14.35
N GLY A 30 6.29 4.67 15.64
CA GLY A 30 7.60 4.90 16.26
C GLY A 30 8.47 3.64 16.32
N GLY A 31 9.79 3.81 16.46
CA GLY A 31 10.72 2.71 16.68
C GLY A 31 12.17 3.07 16.38
N LEU A 32 13.10 2.23 16.82
CA LEU A 32 14.54 2.40 16.57
C LEU A 32 14.90 2.36 15.08
N ASN A 33 16.13 2.75 14.76
CA ASN A 33 16.69 2.53 13.42
C ASN A 33 16.64 1.05 13.08
N ARG A 34 16.26 0.74 11.82
CA ARG A 34 16.11 -0.62 11.31
C ARG A 34 14.99 -1.46 11.98
N ALA A 35 14.09 -0.84 12.74
CA ALA A 35 12.91 -1.51 13.31
C ALA A 35 11.81 -1.88 12.29
N GLY A 36 12.02 -1.62 10.99
CA GLY A 36 11.06 -1.98 9.94
C GLY A 36 10.09 -0.87 9.53
N LYS A 37 10.26 0.38 9.99
CA LYS A 37 9.40 1.50 9.61
C LYS A 37 9.31 1.72 8.09
N SER A 38 10.46 1.75 7.40
CA SER A 38 10.50 1.87 5.93
C SER A 38 9.92 0.63 5.23
N THR A 39 10.06 -0.55 5.84
CA THR A 39 9.47 -1.80 5.35
C THR A 39 7.95 -1.77 5.41
N LEU A 40 7.37 -1.25 6.51
CA LEU A 40 5.93 -1.05 6.62
C LEU A 40 5.41 -0.13 5.50
N MET A 41 6.08 0.99 5.25
CA MET A 41 5.73 1.89 4.16
C MET A 41 5.80 1.19 2.78
N GLN A 42 6.77 0.31 2.55
CA GLN A 42 6.81 -0.49 1.32
C GLN A 42 5.61 -1.44 1.20
N VAL A 43 5.22 -2.12 2.27
CA VAL A 43 4.00 -2.95 2.27
C VAL A 43 2.78 -2.12 1.88
N LEU A 44 2.63 -0.93 2.47
CA LEU A 44 1.53 -0.01 2.16
C LEU A 44 1.54 0.48 0.70
N ARG A 45 2.71 0.69 0.10
CA ARG A 45 2.87 1.08 -1.31
C ARG A 45 2.36 0.02 -2.28
N TYR A 46 2.52 -1.26 -1.93
CA TYR A 46 2.23 -2.39 -2.82
C TYR A 46 0.91 -3.09 -2.52
N LEU A 47 0.25 -2.78 -1.41
CA LEU A 47 -0.97 -3.45 -0.96
C LEU A 47 -2.06 -3.52 -2.04
N GLY A 48 -2.30 -2.43 -2.77
CA GLY A 48 -3.31 -2.36 -3.83
C GLY A 48 -2.88 -2.89 -5.20
N TYR A 49 -1.58 -3.12 -5.43
CA TYR A 49 -1.01 -3.29 -6.78
C TYR A 49 -0.09 -4.50 -6.94
N GLY A 50 0.22 -5.20 -5.85
CA GLY A 50 1.10 -6.37 -5.86
C GLY A 50 2.57 -6.05 -5.63
N PHE A 51 3.29 -7.08 -5.18
CA PHE A 51 4.71 -6.99 -4.87
C PHE A 51 5.58 -7.14 -6.12
N PRO A 52 6.48 -6.19 -6.42
CA PRO A 52 7.34 -6.28 -7.59
C PRO A 52 8.26 -7.51 -7.52
N GLN A 53 8.62 -8.06 -8.69
CA GLN A 53 9.60 -9.14 -8.81
C GLN A 53 11.05 -8.64 -8.72
N SER A 54 11.28 -7.33 -8.92
CA SER A 54 12.62 -6.74 -8.91
C SER A 54 13.16 -6.50 -7.49
N GLN A 55 14.49 -6.40 -7.40
CA GLN A 55 15.20 -6.14 -6.15
C GLN A 55 14.73 -4.81 -5.53
N GLY A 56 14.28 -4.87 -4.28
CA GLY A 56 13.81 -3.68 -3.55
C GLY A 56 12.91 -4.03 -2.37
N LEU A 57 12.25 -5.19 -2.41
CA LEU A 57 11.56 -5.73 -1.25
C LEU A 57 12.55 -6.37 -0.26
N PRO A 58 12.33 -6.23 1.05
CA PRO A 58 13.09 -6.95 2.06
C PRO A 58 13.05 -8.46 1.82
N PRO A 59 14.11 -9.20 2.17
CA PRO A 59 14.15 -10.63 1.96
C PRO A 59 13.06 -11.33 2.79
N ALA A 60 12.30 -12.19 2.13
CA ALA A 60 11.38 -13.13 2.76
C ALA A 60 12.11 -14.45 3.07
N THR A 61 11.69 -15.12 4.14
CA THR A 61 12.09 -16.50 4.46
C THR A 61 11.41 -17.49 3.53
N SER A 62 10.15 -17.21 3.18
CA SER A 62 9.35 -18.03 2.27
C SER A 62 8.80 -17.19 1.12
N LYS A 63 7.80 -16.33 1.40
CA LYS A 63 7.14 -15.46 0.44
C LYS A 63 6.65 -14.20 1.13
N ASN A 64 6.82 -13.06 0.46
CA ASN A 64 6.20 -11.80 0.86
C ASN A 64 4.68 -11.96 0.89
N MET A 65 4.06 -11.72 2.05
CA MET A 65 2.61 -11.84 2.23
C MET A 65 2.08 -10.67 3.04
N ALA A 66 0.96 -10.11 2.61
CA ALA A 66 0.24 -9.10 3.37
C ALA A 66 -1.26 -9.29 3.18
N GLU A 67 -2.01 -8.97 4.23
CA GLU A 67 -3.47 -9.01 4.21
C GLU A 67 -3.99 -7.77 4.94
N ALA A 68 -5.03 -7.13 4.41
CA ALA A 68 -5.59 -5.93 5.00
C ALA A 68 -7.11 -5.88 4.88
N ASP A 69 -7.75 -5.42 5.95
CA ASP A 69 -9.17 -5.09 5.92
C ASP A 69 -9.34 -3.59 5.70
N ILE A 70 -10.11 -3.25 4.68
CA ILE A 70 -10.31 -1.89 4.19
C ILE A 70 -11.80 -1.56 4.29
N ARG A 71 -12.10 -0.45 4.96
CA ARG A 71 -13.44 0.12 5.04
C ARG A 71 -13.61 1.24 4.03
N LEU A 72 -14.64 1.14 3.21
CA LEU A 72 -15.08 2.21 2.32
C LEU A 72 -15.94 3.22 3.07
N ASP A 73 -16.12 4.40 2.48
CA ASP A 73 -16.92 5.47 3.11
C ASP A 73 -18.43 5.13 3.08
N SER A 74 -18.84 4.20 2.21
CA SER A 74 -20.17 3.55 2.23
C SER A 74 -20.39 2.69 3.47
N GLY A 75 -19.33 2.32 4.18
CA GLY A 75 -19.35 1.35 5.28
C GLY A 75 -19.06 -0.10 4.86
N ASP A 76 -18.99 -0.38 3.56
CA ASP A 76 -18.60 -1.72 3.07
C ASP A 76 -17.15 -2.03 3.49
N VAL A 77 -16.89 -3.30 3.78
CA VAL A 77 -15.57 -3.79 4.21
C VAL A 77 -15.08 -4.84 3.23
N TYR A 78 -13.84 -4.67 2.80
CA TYR A 78 -13.14 -5.55 1.87
C TYR A 78 -11.84 -6.03 2.48
N ASN A 79 -11.49 -7.27 2.19
CA ASN A 79 -10.21 -7.86 2.49
C ASN A 79 -9.36 -7.88 1.22
N ILE A 80 -8.16 -7.33 1.29
CA ILE A 80 -7.12 -7.49 0.27
C ILE A 80 -6.11 -8.49 0.79
N SER A 81 -5.80 -9.50 -0.02
CA SER A 81 -4.76 -10.48 0.26
C SER A 81 -3.72 -10.52 -0.85
N LEU A 82 -2.46 -10.44 -0.47
CA LEU A 82 -1.28 -10.57 -1.33
C LEU A 82 -0.41 -11.75 -0.90
N ASN A 83 -0.03 -12.57 -1.89
CA ASN A 83 0.84 -13.73 -1.66
C ASN A 83 1.91 -13.86 -2.76
N GLY A 84 3.17 -13.63 -2.37
CA GLY A 84 4.31 -13.62 -3.28
C GLY A 84 4.14 -12.55 -4.36
N HIS A 85 4.33 -12.95 -5.61
CA HIS A 85 4.23 -12.06 -6.78
C HIS A 85 2.87 -12.16 -7.50
N ALA A 86 1.86 -12.75 -6.86
CA ALA A 86 0.51 -12.82 -7.40
C ALA A 86 -0.16 -11.44 -7.37
N GLN A 87 -1.17 -11.27 -8.23
CA GLN A 87 -2.04 -10.10 -8.19
C GLN A 87 -2.82 -10.06 -6.87
N PRO A 88 -3.13 -8.85 -6.34
CA PRO A 88 -3.98 -8.71 -5.17
C PRO A 88 -5.34 -9.37 -5.38
N VAL A 89 -5.73 -10.19 -4.41
CA VAL A 89 -7.07 -10.78 -4.37
C VAL A 89 -7.93 -9.92 -3.45
N LEU A 90 -9.04 -9.42 -3.99
CA LEU A 90 -10.03 -8.63 -3.27
C LEU A 90 -11.24 -9.50 -2.94
N LYS A 91 -11.74 -9.44 -1.70
CA LYS A 91 -12.98 -10.10 -1.28
C LYS A 91 -13.81 -9.17 -0.43
N ARG A 92 -15.11 -9.07 -0.70
CA ARG A 92 -16.02 -8.37 0.21
C ARG A 92 -16.21 -9.20 1.48
N VAL A 93 -16.02 -8.57 2.64
CA VAL A 93 -16.23 -9.16 3.96
C VAL A 93 -17.64 -8.81 4.47
N SER A 94 -18.06 -7.56 4.29
CA SER A 94 -19.41 -7.11 4.69
C SER A 94 -19.86 -5.91 3.87
N GLY A 95 -21.17 -5.74 3.75
CA GLY A 95 -21.77 -4.59 3.08
C GLY A 95 -22.62 -4.96 1.86
N THR A 96 -23.44 -4.03 1.41
CA THR A 96 -24.44 -4.24 0.34
C THR A 96 -24.36 -3.21 -0.78
N GLY A 97 -23.34 -2.34 -0.79
CA GLY A 97 -23.09 -1.38 -1.86
C GLY A 97 -22.70 -2.05 -3.19
N GLU A 98 -22.38 -1.24 -4.20
CA GLU A 98 -21.89 -1.71 -5.50
C GLU A 98 -20.61 -2.54 -5.34
N GLU A 99 -20.55 -3.67 -6.05
CA GLU A 99 -19.42 -4.58 -5.96
C GLU A 99 -18.18 -3.97 -6.61
N VAL A 100 -17.06 -4.08 -5.91
CA VAL A 100 -15.75 -3.64 -6.39
C VAL A 100 -15.00 -4.91 -6.73
N ILE A 101 -14.55 -5.02 -7.98
CA ILE A 101 -14.06 -6.30 -8.54
C ILE A 101 -12.55 -6.46 -8.42
N SER A 102 -11.81 -5.38 -8.18
CA SER A 102 -10.35 -5.41 -8.08
C SER A 102 -9.78 -4.42 -7.07
N ALA A 103 -8.57 -4.70 -6.58
CA ALA A 103 -7.87 -3.77 -5.70
C ALA A 103 -7.52 -2.44 -6.41
N GLU A 104 -7.21 -2.46 -7.70
CA GLU A 104 -6.94 -1.24 -8.48
C GLU A 104 -8.17 -0.32 -8.52
N GLU A 105 -9.35 -0.89 -8.76
CA GLU A 105 -10.62 -0.16 -8.70
C GLU A 105 -10.92 0.37 -7.30
N LEU A 106 -10.64 -0.42 -6.25
CA LEU A 106 -10.83 0.00 -4.86
C LEU A 106 -10.00 1.26 -4.52
N TYR A 107 -8.77 1.33 -5.04
CA TYR A 107 -7.90 2.48 -4.86
C TYR A 107 -8.28 3.64 -5.81
N GLY A 108 -8.85 3.35 -6.97
CA GLY A 108 -9.34 4.34 -7.95
C GLY A 108 -8.25 5.10 -8.70
N ILE A 109 -6.98 4.75 -8.49
CA ILE A 109 -5.80 5.37 -9.11
C ILE A 109 -4.75 4.31 -9.42
N ASP A 110 -3.85 4.58 -10.37
CA ASP A 110 -2.78 3.65 -10.71
C ASP A 110 -1.64 3.65 -9.67
N ALA A 111 -0.84 2.58 -9.68
CA ALA A 111 0.24 2.36 -8.72
C ALA A 111 1.26 3.51 -8.66
N PHE A 112 1.57 4.13 -9.81
CA PHE A 112 2.49 5.27 -9.84
C PHE A 112 1.87 6.46 -9.13
N THR A 113 0.63 6.81 -9.45
CA THR A 113 -0.08 7.92 -8.81
C THR A 113 -0.21 7.72 -7.30
N TYR A 114 -0.61 6.53 -6.86
CA TYR A 114 -0.70 6.22 -5.42
C TYR A 114 0.65 6.38 -4.72
N ARG A 115 1.72 5.84 -5.30
CA ARG A 115 3.06 5.95 -4.74
C ARG A 115 3.51 7.41 -4.62
N GLN A 116 3.23 8.26 -5.60
CA GLN A 116 3.69 9.65 -5.62
C GLN A 116 2.84 10.59 -4.76
N LEU A 117 1.54 10.34 -4.62
CA LEU A 117 0.62 11.26 -3.93
C LEU A 117 0.27 10.84 -2.49
N PHE A 118 0.21 9.54 -2.21
CA PHE A 118 -0.29 9.03 -0.93
C PHE A 118 0.81 8.44 -0.04
N THR A 119 2.04 8.39 -0.55
CA THR A 119 3.20 7.97 0.24
C THR A 119 4.38 8.87 -0.06
N ILE A 120 5.24 9.11 0.93
CA ILE A 120 6.45 9.90 0.76
C ILE A 120 7.57 9.34 1.63
N THR A 121 8.76 9.19 1.08
CA THR A 121 9.97 8.86 1.84
C THR A 121 10.70 10.12 2.28
N LEU A 122 11.65 9.98 3.21
CA LEU A 122 12.52 11.08 3.60
C LEU A 122 13.40 11.57 2.45
N ASP A 123 13.85 10.66 1.58
CA ASP A 123 14.67 10.99 0.40
C ASP A 123 13.85 11.77 -0.64
N GLU A 124 12.61 11.34 -0.89
CA GLU A 124 11.67 12.02 -1.79
C GLU A 124 11.31 13.42 -1.27
N LEU A 125 11.22 13.62 0.05
CA LEU A 125 11.00 14.93 0.67
C LEU A 125 12.21 15.87 0.55
N ASN A 126 13.43 15.33 0.60
CA ASN A 126 14.68 16.09 0.55
C ASN A 126 15.10 16.54 -0.87
N ASN A 127 14.13 16.65 -1.79
CA ASN A 127 14.27 17.06 -3.21
C ASN A 127 14.89 16.05 -4.16
N ASP A 128 15.14 14.81 -3.75
CA ASP A 128 15.50 13.74 -4.68
C ASP A 128 14.30 12.86 -4.99
N TYR A 129 13.47 13.34 -5.90
CA TYR A 129 12.34 12.54 -6.39
C TYR A 129 12.82 11.30 -7.19
N GLY A 130 14.09 11.24 -7.62
CA GLY A 130 14.60 10.17 -8.47
C GLY A 130 13.82 9.97 -9.79
N LEU A 131 12.89 10.89 -10.12
CA LEU A 131 11.99 10.78 -11.25
C LEU A 131 12.68 11.24 -12.53
N SER A 132 12.54 10.44 -13.58
CA SER A 132 12.88 10.83 -14.95
C SER A 132 12.06 12.04 -15.42
N GLY A 133 12.51 12.68 -16.50
CA GLY A 133 11.79 13.81 -17.08
C GLY A 133 10.36 13.47 -17.52
N ASP A 134 10.14 12.25 -18.00
CA ASP A 134 8.82 11.75 -18.40
C ASP A 134 7.91 11.54 -17.19
N GLU A 135 8.43 10.95 -16.11
CA GLU A 135 7.65 10.75 -14.88
C GLU A 135 7.27 12.08 -14.22
N LYS A 136 8.14 13.10 -14.27
CA LYS A 136 7.81 14.45 -13.80
C LYS A 136 6.66 15.06 -14.61
N ARG A 137 6.68 14.92 -15.93
CA ARG A 137 5.58 15.37 -16.79
C ARG A 137 4.29 14.62 -16.50
N LYS A 138 4.35 13.30 -16.32
CA LYS A 138 3.20 12.47 -15.95
C LYS A 138 2.60 12.94 -14.62
N LEU A 139 3.43 13.13 -13.59
CA LEU A 139 2.98 13.62 -12.28
C LEU A 139 2.35 15.01 -12.36
N GLN A 140 2.95 15.94 -13.13
CA GLN A 140 2.35 17.25 -13.36
C GLN A 140 0.98 17.16 -14.05
N SER A 141 0.84 16.28 -15.04
CA SER A 141 -0.44 16.04 -15.72
C SER A 141 -1.51 15.53 -14.76
N ILE A 142 -1.16 14.56 -13.92
CA ILE A 142 -2.05 14.02 -12.88
C ILE A 142 -2.49 15.13 -11.91
N LEU A 143 -1.54 15.93 -11.41
CA LEU A 143 -1.83 17.02 -10.47
C LEU A 143 -2.70 18.13 -11.07
N LEU A 144 -2.61 18.34 -12.38
CA LEU A 144 -3.41 19.33 -13.11
C LEU A 144 -4.75 18.77 -13.62
N GLY A 145 -5.04 17.48 -13.38
CA GLY A 145 -6.27 16.82 -13.83
C GLY A 145 -6.34 16.61 -15.35
N ALA A 146 -5.19 16.58 -16.02
CA ALA A 146 -5.08 16.38 -17.47
C ALA A 146 -4.70 14.94 -17.86
N GLY A 147 -4.73 14.00 -16.91
CA GLY A 147 -4.38 12.59 -17.09
C GLY A 147 -5.59 11.68 -17.20
#